data_AF-A0A9X3EZL4-F1
#
_entry.id   AF-A0A9X3EZL4-F1
#
_cell.length_a   1.000
_cell.length_b   1.000
_cell.length_c   1.000
_cell.angle_alpha   90.00
_cell.angle_beta   90.00
_cell.angle_gamma   90.00
#
_symmetry.space_group_name_H-M   'P 1'
#
loop_
_entity.id
_entity.type
_entity.pdbx_description
1 polymer ?
#
loop_
_entity_poly.entity_id
_entity_poly.type
_entity_poly.pdbx_seq_one_letter_code
_entity_poly.pdbx_strand_id
1 'polypeptide(L)'
;MAGTIDIFQRCYTGLEAREGALWLRPALPDELKSVSFRLRHRCAWLWLAVRNDCVTVRVDDDAEHAVTVRIDGRAEAVAPGETRTFAVPPARERSAGACA
;
A
#
# COMPACT_ATOMS: atom_id res chain seq x y z
N MET A 1 -17.23 8.47 -11.85
CA MET A 1 -17.67 7.50 -10.82
C MET A 1 -16.61 6.41 -10.73
N ALA A 2 -15.99 6.22 -9.56
CA ALA A 2 -14.94 5.20 -9.31
C ALA A 2 -15.38 4.17 -8.24
N GLY A 3 -16.70 3.96 -8.08
CA GLY A 3 -17.28 3.32 -6.90
C GLY A 3 -17.05 1.81 -6.76
N THR A 4 -16.86 1.07 -7.86
CA THR A 4 -16.72 -0.40 -7.79
C THR A 4 -15.27 -0.83 -7.61
N ILE A 5 -14.31 -0.11 -8.19
CA ILE A 5 -12.87 -0.44 -8.06
C ILE A 5 -12.35 -0.08 -6.65
N ASP A 6 -12.89 0.97 -6.03
CA ASP A 6 -12.48 1.45 -4.70
C ASP A 6 -12.79 0.44 -3.58
N ILE A 7 -13.91 -0.30 -3.67
CA ILE A 7 -14.27 -1.35 -2.69
C ILE A 7 -13.26 -2.51 -2.71
N PHE A 8 -12.87 -3.00 -3.90
CA PHE A 8 -11.91 -4.10 -4.01
C PHE A 8 -10.50 -3.73 -3.57
N GLN A 9 -10.06 -2.52 -3.91
CA GLN A 9 -8.74 -2.02 -3.52
C GLN A 9 -8.65 -1.86 -2.00
N ARG A 10 -9.63 -1.21 -1.36
CA ARG A 10 -9.63 -0.98 0.10
C ARG A 10 -9.81 -2.27 0.88
N CYS A 11 -10.76 -3.14 0.52
CA CYS A 11 -11.07 -4.32 1.31
C CYS A 11 -9.93 -5.34 1.36
N TYR A 12 -9.14 -5.49 0.29
CA TYR A 12 -8.07 -6.48 0.24
C TYR A 12 -6.68 -5.94 0.54
N THR A 13 -6.39 -4.67 0.20
CA THR A 13 -5.07 -4.09 0.46
C THR A 13 -5.02 -3.27 1.74
N GLY A 14 -6.17 -2.96 2.34
CA GLY A 14 -6.28 -2.06 3.49
C GLY A 14 -5.81 -0.64 3.16
N LEU A 15 -5.87 -0.25 1.88
CA LEU A 15 -5.35 1.03 1.42
C LEU A 15 -6.17 2.18 1.99
N GLU A 16 -5.55 3.02 2.81
CA GLU A 16 -6.14 4.25 3.34
C GLU A 16 -5.18 5.43 3.17
N ALA A 17 -5.69 6.53 2.63
CA ALA A 17 -4.95 7.80 2.63
C ALA A 17 -5.31 8.58 3.90
N ARG A 18 -4.42 8.56 4.90
CA ARG A 18 -4.63 9.21 6.21
C ARG A 18 -3.38 9.94 6.65
N GLU A 19 -3.56 11.15 7.21
CA GLU A 19 -2.47 11.98 7.76
C GLU A 19 -1.35 12.27 6.73
N GLY A 20 -1.69 12.23 5.44
CA GLY A 20 -0.72 12.42 4.36
C GLY A 20 0.12 11.22 3.98
N ALA A 21 -0.05 10.10 4.67
CA ALA A 21 0.58 8.84 4.35
C ALA A 21 -0.43 7.88 3.69
N LEU A 22 0.11 6.93 2.92
CA LEU A 22 -0.64 5.78 2.44
C LEU A 22 -0.46 4.62 3.40
N TRP A 23 -1.54 4.22 4.04
CA TRP A 23 -1.58 3.08 4.95
C TRP A 23 -2.00 1.85 4.15
N LEU A 24 -1.28 0.76 4.34
CA LEU A 24 -1.54 -0.53 3.70
C LEU A 24 -1.56 -1.61 4.77
N ARG A 25 -2.58 -2.46 4.70
CA ARG A 25 -2.69 -3.66 5.52
C ARG A 25 -3.12 -4.83 4.62
N PRO A 26 -2.19 -5.40 3.84
CA PRO A 26 -2.50 -6.43 2.84
C PRO A 26 -3.14 -7.66 3.46
N ALA A 27 -4.39 -7.97 3.13
CA ALA A 27 -5.10 -9.16 3.56
C ALA A 27 -5.76 -9.82 2.35
N LEU A 28 -4.91 -10.23 1.39
CA LEU A 28 -5.39 -10.85 0.16
C LEU A 28 -5.84 -12.29 0.48
N PRO A 29 -7.01 -12.72 -0.04
CA PRO A 29 -7.43 -14.12 0.06
C PRO A 29 -6.49 -15.00 -0.75
N ASP A 30 -6.40 -16.29 -0.41
CA ASP A 30 -5.45 -17.23 -1.02
C ASP A 30 -5.65 -17.38 -2.54
N GLU A 31 -6.87 -17.17 -3.02
CA GLU A 31 -7.22 -17.17 -4.44
C GLU A 31 -6.65 -15.96 -5.20
N LEU A 32 -6.29 -14.87 -4.50
CA LEU A 32 -5.80 -13.62 -5.07
C LEU A 32 -4.33 -13.37 -4.71
N LYS A 33 -3.42 -13.96 -5.48
CA LYS A 33 -1.97 -13.90 -5.22
C LYS A 33 -1.37 -12.50 -5.19
N SER A 34 -1.92 -11.60 -6.01
CA SER A 34 -1.42 -10.23 -6.12
C SER A 34 -2.47 -9.29 -6.69
N VAL A 35 -2.44 -8.04 -6.25
CA VAL A 35 -3.21 -6.93 -6.84
C VAL A 35 -2.24 -5.81 -7.18
N SER A 36 -2.33 -5.27 -8.39
CA SER A 36 -1.56 -4.08 -8.76
C SER A 36 -2.43 -3.02 -9.41
N PHE A 37 -2.15 -1.76 -9.10
CA PHE A 37 -2.92 -0.63 -9.59
C PHE A 37 -2.11 0.66 -9.48
N ARG A 38 -2.52 1.64 -10.28
CA ARG A 38 -1.97 2.99 -10.25
C ARG A 38 -2.97 3.93 -9.59
N LEU A 39 -2.48 4.83 -8.74
CA LEU A 39 -3.31 5.83 -8.07
C LEU A 39 -2.58 7.16 -7.95
N ARG A 40 -3.34 8.22 -7.68
CA ARG A 40 -2.79 9.55 -7.44
C ARG A 40 -2.93 9.93 -5.97
N HIS A 41 -1.83 10.28 -5.32
CA HIS A 41 -1.80 10.74 -3.92
C HIS A 41 -1.05 12.07 -3.83
N ARG A 42 -1.68 13.10 -3.24
CA ARG A 42 -1.05 14.43 -3.06
C ARG A 42 -0.29 14.93 -4.30
N CYS A 43 -0.96 14.87 -5.45
CA CYS A 43 -0.44 15.25 -6.77
C CYS A 43 0.56 14.29 -7.42
N ALA A 44 1.11 13.30 -6.72
CA ALA A 44 2.03 12.30 -7.26
C ALA A 44 1.30 11.07 -7.82
N TRP A 45 1.77 10.56 -8.97
CA TRP A 45 1.35 9.25 -9.46
C TRP A 45 2.18 8.14 -8.84
N LEU A 46 1.50 7.07 -8.43
CA LEU A 46 2.13 5.91 -7.81
C LEU A 46 1.58 4.65 -8.43
N TRP A 47 2.45 3.65 -8.56
CA TRP A 47 2.06 2.27 -8.82
C TRP A 47 2.32 1.41 -7.60
N LEU A 48 1.31 0.65 -7.20
CA LEU A 48 1.36 -0.29 -6.09
C LEU A 48 1.20 -1.71 -6.64
N ALA A 49 2.01 -2.63 -6.14
CA ALA A 49 1.74 -4.06 -6.22
C ALA A 49 1.74 -4.65 -4.82
N VAL A 50 0.63 -5.27 -4.45
CA VAL A 50 0.37 -5.82 -3.13
C VAL A 50 0.30 -7.34 -3.27
N ARG A 51 1.06 -8.03 -2.43
CA ARG A 51 1.05 -9.48 -2.23
C ARG A 51 0.94 -9.78 -0.72
N ASN A 52 0.69 -11.04 -0.36
CA ASN A 52 0.60 -11.45 1.04
C ASN A 52 1.96 -11.42 1.79
N ASP A 53 3.07 -11.46 1.05
CA ASP A 53 4.44 -11.52 1.55
C ASP A 53 5.22 -10.20 1.36
N CYS A 54 4.75 -9.30 0.49
CA CYS A 54 5.39 -8.01 0.27
C CYS A 54 4.48 -6.98 -0.41
N VAL A 55 4.85 -5.70 -0.30
CA VAL A 55 4.30 -4.59 -1.10
C VAL A 55 5.42 -3.91 -1.86
N THR A 56 5.22 -3.71 -3.16
CA THR A 56 6.08 -2.87 -3.99
C THR A 56 5.38 -1.54 -4.25
N VAL A 57 6.10 -0.45 -3.99
CA VAL A 57 5.67 0.93 -4.25
C VAL A 57 6.64 1.56 -5.22
N ARG A 58 6.11 2.09 -6.31
CA ARG A 58 6.83 2.96 -7.24
C ARG A 58 6.18 4.33 -7.21
N VAL A 59 7.00 5.36 -6.97
CA VAL A 59 6.60 6.76 -7.10
C VAL A 59 7.15 7.25 -8.43
N ASP A 60 6.29 7.83 -9.25
CA ASP A 60 6.74 8.43 -10.50
C ASP A 60 7.60 9.68 -10.22
N ASP A 61 8.37 10.10 -11.21
CA ASP A 61 9.29 11.22 -11.13
C ASP A 61 8.59 12.60 -11.13
N ASP A 62 7.29 12.64 -11.43
CA ASP A 62 6.45 13.84 -11.35
C ASP A 62 6.09 14.24 -9.91
N ALA A 63 6.46 13.42 -8.92
CA ALA A 63 6.26 13.71 -7.52
C ALA A 63 7.22 14.81 -7.02
N GLU A 64 6.68 15.85 -6.38
CA GLU A 64 7.47 16.94 -5.80
C GLU A 64 8.18 16.52 -4.50
N HIS A 65 7.58 15.58 -3.76
CA HIS A 65 8.05 15.14 -2.45
C HIS A 65 7.99 13.62 -2.31
N ALA A 66 8.81 13.09 -1.40
CA ALA A 66 8.75 11.69 -1.03
C ALA A 66 7.36 11.32 -0.47
N VAL A 67 6.86 10.16 -0.87
CA VAL A 67 5.58 9.64 -0.41
C VAL A 67 5.83 8.75 0.80
N THR A 68 5.19 9.08 1.92
CA THR A 68 5.21 8.24 3.11
C THR A 68 4.22 7.11 2.96
N VAL A 69 4.70 5.89 3.07
CA VAL A 69 3.91 4.66 3.02
C VAL A 69 4.03 3.97 4.37
N ARG A 70 2.90 3.56 4.95
CA ARG A 70 2.85 2.80 6.19
C ARG A 70 2.34 1.40 5.92
N ILE A 71 3.18 0.40 6.14
CA ILE A 71 2.86 -1.00 5.89
C ILE A 71 2.91 -1.71 7.23
N ASP A 72 1.74 -2.17 7.69
CA ASP A 72 1.56 -2.82 8.99
C ASP A 72 2.23 -2.05 10.16
N GLY A 73 1.99 -0.73 10.20
CA GLY A 73 2.50 0.17 11.23
C GLY A 73 3.91 0.73 10.97
N ARG A 74 4.71 0.13 10.08
CA ARG A 74 6.06 0.61 9.72
C ARG A 74 5.97 1.70 8.66
N ALA A 75 6.50 2.89 8.97
CA ALA A 75 6.49 4.02 8.07
C ALA A 75 7.81 4.11 7.28
N GLU A 76 7.70 4.25 5.98
CA GLU A 76 8.82 4.32 5.06
C GLU A 76 8.58 5.43 4.03
N ALA A 77 9.60 6.20 3.72
CA ALA A 77 9.54 7.23 2.68
C ALA A 77 10.07 6.65 1.37
N VAL A 78 9.32 6.89 0.28
CA VAL A 78 9.72 6.53 -1.09
C VAL A 78 9.93 7.81 -1.87
N ALA A 79 11.14 8.04 -2.37
CA ALA A 79 11.48 9.23 -3.13
C ALA A 79 10.84 9.23 -4.53
N PRO A 80 10.66 10.40 -5.16
CA PRO A 80 10.27 10.49 -6.57
C PRO A 80 11.19 9.67 -7.49
N GLY A 81 10.61 8.94 -8.43
CA GLY A 81 11.33 8.04 -9.33
C GLY A 81 11.85 6.74 -8.67
N GLU A 82 11.64 6.56 -7.35
CA GLU A 82 12.11 5.39 -6.62
C GLU A 82 11.08 4.26 -6.65
N THR A 83 11.58 3.03 -6.71
CA THR A 83 10.79 1.82 -6.48
C THR A 83 11.32 1.08 -5.26
N ARG A 84 10.48 0.89 -4.25
CA ARG A 84 10.80 0.12 -3.03
C ARG A 84 9.90 -1.08 -2.88
N THR A 85 10.46 -2.17 -2.37
CA THR A 85 9.70 -3.36 -1.99
C THR A 85 9.90 -3.62 -0.51
N PHE A 86 8.78 -3.78 0.19
CA PHE A 86 8.71 -3.97 1.62
C PHE A 86 8.18 -5.37 1.91
N ALA A 87 8.88 -6.15 2.74
CA ALA A 87 8.39 -7.44 3.21
C ALA A 87 7.19 -7.22 4.16
N VAL A 88 6.17 -8.04 4.01
CA VAL A 88 4.95 -8.04 4.83
C VAL A 88 4.88 -9.38 5.57
N PRO A 89 4.81 -9.39 6.91
CA PRO A 89 4.59 -10.62 7.66
C PRO A 89 3.21 -11.19 7.33
N PRO A 90 3.02 -12.52 7.34
CA PRO A 90 1.75 -13.14 6.96
C PRO A 90 0.59 -12.74 7.87
N ALA A 91 -0.64 -12.74 7.34
CA ALA A 91 -1.83 -12.25 8.03
C ALA A 91 -2.09 -12.86 9.40
N ARG A 92 -1.78 -14.14 9.58
CA ARG A 92 -1.92 -14.85 10.86
C ARG A 92 -1.07 -14.28 11.97
N GLU A 93 0.08 -13.68 11.66
CA GLU A 93 1.03 -13.16 12.67
C GLU A 93 0.70 -11.71 13.05
N ARG A 94 -0.08 -10.99 12.23
CA ARG A 94 -0.39 -9.57 12.43
C ARG A 94 -1.53 -9.32 13.44
N SER A 95 -2.43 -10.29 13.61
CA SER A 95 -3.54 -10.23 14.56
C SER A 95 -3.09 -10.30 16.03
N ALA A 96 -1.87 -10.79 16.29
CA ALA A 96 -1.32 -10.89 17.64
C ALA A 96 -0.77 -9.55 18.18
N GLY A 97 -0.61 -8.53 17.33
CA GLY A 97 0.00 -7.24 17.70
C GLY A 97 -0.98 -6.08 17.96
N ALA A 98 -2.29 -6.32 17.94
CA ALA A 98 -3.31 -5.26 18.11
C ALA A 98 -3.88 -5.13 19.54
N CYS A 99 -3.36 -5.90 20.51
CA CYS A 99 -3.61 -5.68 21.93
C CYS A 99 -2.39 -5.02 22.57
N ALA A 100 -2.37 -3.70 22.61
CA ALA A 100 -1.61 -2.90 23.57
C ALA A 100 -2.38 -1.61 23.84
#